data_AF-A0A7C3UUK2-F1
#
_entry.id   AF-A0A7C3UUK2-F1
#
_cell.length_a   1.000
_cell.length_b   1.000
_cell.length_c   1.000
_cell.angle_alpha   90.00
_cell.angle_beta   90.00
_cell.angle_gamma   90.00
#
_symmetry.space_group_name_H-M   'P 1'
#
loop_
_entity.id
_entity.type
_entity.pdbx_description
1 polymer ?
#
loop_
_entity_poly.entity_id
_entity_poly.type
_entity_poly.pdbx_seq_one_letter_code
_entity_poly.pdbx_strand_id
1 'polypeptide(L)'
;MKILTIKVKKVDVKFINLLTGIISKNDKKSFINVNCYDNFMRIYDTFNKYDDFIFTDMLRTQHEQFLLYQDRKKHPEKGIASGPTKSMHLYGKAFDIYVRGFKNIDYSEFVKVCRENGFTGISSENWHFQFIESGNPFEERKYMCKDLLPLSQEDIMNHIKMAGYNSIKDFQKDFGLVVDGIAGYDTQITLLLYNSSIVVV
;
A
#
# COMPACT_ATOMS: atom_id res chain seq x y z
N MET A 1 0.05 -17.14 -17.68
CA MET A 1 -0.22 -15.83 -17.06
C MET A 1 0.66 -15.59 -15.86
N LYS A 2 1.57 -14.64 -15.98
CA LYS A 2 2.40 -14.17 -14.85
C LYS A 2 1.55 -13.31 -13.91
N ILE A 3 1.57 -13.58 -12.60
CA ILE A 3 0.83 -12.81 -11.59
C ILE A 3 1.81 -12.34 -10.52
N LEU A 4 1.75 -11.05 -10.18
CA LEU A 4 2.48 -10.55 -9.02
C LEU A 4 1.84 -11.09 -7.74
N THR A 5 2.63 -11.82 -6.95
CA THR A 5 2.19 -12.32 -5.64
C THR A 5 2.77 -11.47 -4.53
N ILE A 6 1.91 -10.87 -3.72
CA ILE A 6 2.25 -10.09 -2.54
C ILE A 6 2.07 -10.99 -1.32
N LYS A 7 3.17 -11.40 -0.71
CA LYS A 7 3.16 -12.25 0.48
C LYS A 7 3.09 -11.39 1.73
N VAL A 8 2.13 -11.67 2.60
CA VAL A 8 1.90 -10.92 3.85
C VAL A 8 1.77 -11.85 5.04
N LYS A 9 2.09 -11.33 6.22
CA LYS A 9 1.85 -11.98 7.52
C LYS A 9 0.81 -11.19 8.30
N LYS A 10 -0.05 -11.91 9.02
CA LYS A 10 -0.99 -11.32 9.98
C LYS A 10 -0.21 -10.75 11.17
N VAL A 11 -0.64 -9.60 11.68
CA VAL A 11 -0.12 -9.02 12.93
C VAL A 11 -1.27 -8.66 13.87
N ASP A 12 -1.08 -8.96 15.16
CA ASP A 12 -2.07 -8.67 16.21
C ASP A 12 -1.76 -7.30 16.84
N VAL A 13 -2.35 -6.26 16.27
CA VAL A 13 -2.11 -4.86 16.64
C VAL A 13 -3.42 -4.16 17.03
N LYS A 14 -3.33 -3.15 17.91
CA LYS A 14 -4.47 -2.29 18.24
C LYS A 14 -4.83 -1.46 17.00
N PHE A 15 -6.07 -1.54 16.56
CA PHE A 15 -6.54 -0.90 15.34
C PHE A 15 -7.84 -0.15 15.61
N ILE A 16 -7.93 1.12 15.23
CA ILE A 16 -9.13 1.94 15.41
C ILE A 16 -9.88 2.13 14.10
N ASN A 17 -11.19 1.88 14.13
CA ASN A 17 -12.08 2.33 13.07
C ASN A 17 -12.41 3.80 13.30
N LEU A 18 -11.89 4.69 12.43
CA LEU A 18 -12.07 6.14 12.59
C LEU A 18 -13.52 6.61 12.45
N LEU A 19 -14.42 5.81 11.86
CA LEU A 19 -15.84 6.15 11.74
C LEU A 19 -16.60 5.83 13.02
N THR A 20 -16.26 4.74 13.70
CA THR A 20 -16.99 4.26 14.90
C THR A 20 -16.26 4.55 16.21
N GLY A 21 -14.97 4.85 16.16
CA GLY A 21 -14.09 4.98 17.32
C GLY A 21 -13.76 3.66 18.01
N ILE A 22 -14.25 2.52 17.50
CA ILE A 22 -14.04 1.20 18.10
C ILE A 22 -12.61 0.73 17.84
N ILE A 23 -11.94 0.28 18.90
CA ILE A 23 -10.61 -0.32 18.86
C ILE A 23 -10.75 -1.86 18.87
N SER A 24 -10.04 -2.54 17.96
CA SER A 24 -9.97 -4.00 17.90
C SER A 24 -8.52 -4.48 17.80
N LYS A 25 -8.27 -5.76 18.10
CA LYS A 25 -6.94 -6.41 17.94
C LYS A 25 -6.81 -7.26 16.67
N ASN A 26 -7.92 -7.53 15.99
CA ASN A 26 -8.02 -8.48 14.87
C ASN A 26 -8.63 -7.83 13.63
N ASP A 27 -8.25 -6.58 13.33
CA ASP A 27 -8.77 -5.91 12.14
C ASP A 27 -8.35 -6.65 10.86
N LYS A 28 -9.25 -6.76 9.89
CA LYS A 28 -8.99 -7.45 8.60
C LYS A 28 -7.84 -6.83 7.79
N LYS A 29 -7.38 -5.63 8.13
CA LYS A 29 -6.28 -4.94 7.47
C LYS A 29 -4.92 -5.18 8.11
N SER A 30 -4.86 -5.75 9.32
CA SER A 30 -3.62 -5.94 10.08
C SER A 30 -2.71 -7.00 9.46
N PHE A 31 -2.07 -6.65 8.36
CA PHE A 31 -1.17 -7.47 7.58
C PHE A 31 0.03 -6.63 7.12
N ILE A 32 1.22 -7.22 7.18
CA ILE A 32 2.47 -6.60 6.75
C ILE A 32 3.17 -7.52 5.75
N ASN A 33 3.81 -6.95 4.74
CA ASN A 33 4.60 -7.68 3.76
C ASN A 33 5.74 -8.43 4.44
N VAL A 34 5.97 -9.68 4.03
CA VAL A 34 7.01 -10.52 4.63
C VAL A 34 8.41 -9.91 4.55
N ASN A 35 8.72 -9.15 3.51
CA ASN A 35 10.03 -8.52 3.34
C ASN A 35 10.33 -7.45 4.39
N CYS A 36 9.29 -6.84 4.97
CA CYS A 36 9.43 -5.80 5.99
C CYS A 36 8.86 -6.19 7.35
N TYR A 37 8.50 -7.47 7.52
CA TYR A 37 7.84 -7.96 8.72
C TYR A 37 8.72 -7.81 9.97
N ASP A 38 9.97 -8.28 9.93
CA ASP A 38 10.86 -8.22 11.09
C ASP A 38 11.19 -6.77 11.47
N ASN A 39 11.38 -5.91 10.47
CA ASN A 39 11.54 -4.47 10.66
C ASN A 39 10.32 -3.83 11.33
N PHE A 40 9.12 -4.17 10.88
CA PHE A 40 7.88 -3.70 11.49
C PHE A 40 7.76 -4.20 12.94
N MET A 41 8.05 -5.48 13.21
CA MET A 41 7.93 -6.05 14.55
C MET A 41 8.86 -5.37 15.55
N ARG A 42 10.08 -4.99 15.16
CA ARG A 42 10.97 -4.20 16.03
C ARG A 42 10.37 -2.85 16.43
N ILE A 43 9.70 -2.17 15.50
CA ILE A 43 8.96 -0.94 15.80
C ILE A 43 7.81 -1.26 16.76
N TYR A 44 7.02 -2.28 16.44
CA TYR A 44 5.86 -2.67 17.25
C TYR A 44 6.25 -3.03 18.69
N ASP A 45 7.26 -3.87 18.88
CA ASP A 45 7.72 -4.32 20.20
C ASP A 45 8.28 -3.17 21.05
N THR A 46 8.76 -2.10 20.41
CA THR A 46 9.22 -0.89 21.10
C THR A 46 8.06 -0.10 21.71
N PHE A 47 6.92 -0.04 21.01
CA PHE A 47 5.80 0.85 21.35
C PHE A 47 4.51 0.15 21.80
N ASN A 48 4.37 -1.16 21.67
CA ASN A 48 3.12 -1.88 21.98
C ASN A 48 2.69 -1.80 23.46
N LYS A 49 3.62 -1.48 24.35
CA LYS A 49 3.39 -1.18 25.77
C LYS A 49 2.55 0.07 26.01
N TYR A 50 2.48 0.98 25.02
CA TYR A 50 1.69 2.20 25.12
C TYR A 50 0.25 1.94 24.65
N ASP A 51 -0.73 2.32 25.46
CA ASP A 51 -2.15 2.14 25.15
C ASP A 51 -2.64 2.96 23.96
N ASP A 52 -1.97 4.08 23.72
CA ASP A 52 -2.16 5.00 22.62
C ASP A 52 -1.45 4.61 21.32
N PHE A 53 -0.66 3.53 21.31
CA PHE A 53 -0.07 3.02 20.07
C PHE A 53 -1.10 2.22 19.25
N ILE A 54 -1.79 2.93 18.36
CA ILE A 54 -2.96 2.41 17.62
C ILE A 54 -2.81 2.69 16.13
N PHE A 55 -3.12 1.69 15.31
CA PHE A 55 -3.10 1.74 13.85
C PHE A 55 -4.47 2.13 13.28
N THR A 56 -4.48 2.74 12.09
CA THR A 56 -5.69 3.21 11.39
C THR A 56 -5.81 2.63 9.99
N ASP A 57 -4.70 2.31 9.33
CA ASP A 57 -4.67 1.63 8.04
C ASP A 57 -3.38 0.81 7.89
N MET A 58 -3.44 -0.30 7.16
CA MET A 58 -2.31 -1.19 6.91
C MET A 58 -2.45 -1.78 5.50
N LEU A 59 -2.71 -3.07 5.33
CA LEU A 59 -2.97 -3.62 4.00
C LEU A 59 -4.29 -3.09 3.43
N ARG A 60 -4.25 -2.61 2.19
CA ARG A 60 -5.45 -2.23 1.42
C ARG A 60 -5.61 -3.13 0.20
N THR A 61 -6.86 -3.44 -0.10
CA THR A 61 -7.22 -4.05 -1.39
C THR A 61 -7.22 -3.00 -2.51
N GLN A 62 -7.12 -3.47 -3.76
CA GLN A 62 -7.25 -2.62 -4.95
C GLN A 62 -8.58 -1.85 -4.97
N HIS A 63 -9.68 -2.52 -4.59
CA HIS A 63 -10.99 -1.88 -4.53
C HIS A 63 -11.05 -0.76 -3.47
N GLU A 64 -10.52 -0.99 -2.27
CA GLU A 64 -10.46 0.04 -1.22
C GLU A 64 -9.60 1.23 -1.64
N GLN A 65 -8.45 0.99 -2.28
CA GLN A 65 -7.62 2.07 -2.80
C GLN A 65 -8.34 2.87 -3.89
N PHE A 66 -9.01 2.20 -4.82
CA PHE A 66 -9.78 2.84 -5.88
C PHE A 66 -10.89 3.74 -5.30
N LEU A 67 -11.69 3.22 -4.37
CA LEU A 67 -12.75 3.99 -3.72
C LEU A 67 -12.18 5.22 -2.99
N LEU A 68 -11.08 5.06 -2.25
CA LEU A 68 -10.43 6.20 -1.59
C LEU A 68 -9.95 7.23 -2.60
N TYR A 69 -9.28 6.79 -3.68
CA TYR A 69 -8.80 7.70 -4.73
C TYR A 69 -9.95 8.49 -5.38
N GLN A 70 -11.06 7.83 -5.69
CA GLN A 70 -12.24 8.49 -6.26
C GLN A 70 -12.90 9.47 -5.27
N ASP A 71 -13.03 9.10 -3.99
CA ASP A 71 -13.54 10.00 -2.96
C ASP A 71 -12.65 11.23 -2.83
N ARG A 72 -11.32 11.08 -2.73
CA ARG A 72 -10.41 12.23 -2.63
C ARG A 72 -10.35 13.11 -3.88
N LYS A 73 -10.56 12.54 -5.08
CA LYS A 73 -10.73 13.33 -6.30
C LYS A 73 -11.98 14.21 -6.27
N LYS A 74 -13.08 13.70 -5.71
CA LYS A 74 -14.34 14.44 -5.55
C LYS A 74 -14.32 15.41 -4.37
N HIS A 75 -13.55 15.07 -3.34
CA HIS A 75 -13.47 15.74 -2.04
C HIS A 75 -12.01 16.00 -1.64
N PRO A 76 -11.29 16.89 -2.35
CA PRO A 76 -9.87 17.17 -2.09
C PRO A 76 -9.62 17.75 -0.69
N GLU A 77 -10.63 18.37 -0.07
CA GLU A 77 -10.59 18.86 1.30
C GLU A 77 -10.38 17.76 2.36
N LYS A 78 -10.70 16.50 2.02
CA LYS A 78 -10.49 15.35 2.90
C LYS A 78 -9.07 14.77 2.84
N GLY A 79 -8.18 15.40 2.06
CA GLY A 79 -6.77 15.03 1.93
C GLY A 79 -6.44 14.32 0.62
N ILE A 80 -5.23 13.77 0.57
CA ILE A 80 -4.65 13.20 -0.65
C ILE A 80 -4.79 11.69 -0.63
N ALA A 81 -5.01 11.08 -1.79
CA ALA A 81 -4.88 9.64 -1.97
C ALA A 81 -4.06 9.36 -3.22
N SER A 82 -3.10 8.44 -3.07
CA SER A 82 -2.35 7.91 -4.21
C SER A 82 -3.28 7.18 -5.18
N GLY A 83 -2.90 7.19 -6.46
CA GLY A 83 -3.63 6.43 -7.49
C GLY A 83 -3.69 4.93 -7.20
N PRO A 84 -4.58 4.17 -7.87
CA PRO A 84 -4.93 2.79 -7.48
C PRO A 84 -3.79 1.79 -7.49
N THR A 85 -2.66 2.06 -8.15
CA THR A 85 -1.47 1.19 -8.18
C THR A 85 -0.25 1.83 -7.52
N LYS A 86 -0.40 2.99 -6.87
CA LYS A 86 0.74 3.78 -6.37
C LYS A 86 0.92 3.71 -4.86
N SER A 87 -0.09 3.25 -4.13
CA SER A 87 -0.11 3.20 -2.67
C SER A 87 0.71 2.02 -2.14
N MET A 88 1.59 2.27 -1.17
CA MET A 88 2.38 1.22 -0.53
C MET A 88 1.56 0.29 0.37
N HIS A 89 0.35 0.71 0.76
CA HIS A 89 -0.60 -0.13 1.47
C HIS A 89 -1.09 -1.33 0.65
N LEU A 90 -1.13 -1.22 -0.68
CA LEU A 90 -1.51 -2.33 -1.56
C LEU A 90 -0.54 -3.50 -1.44
N TYR A 91 0.71 -3.20 -1.06
CA TYR A 91 1.79 -4.15 -0.98
C TYR A 91 2.03 -4.66 0.45
N GLY A 92 1.23 -4.21 1.43
CA GLY A 92 1.48 -4.46 2.85
C GLY A 92 2.78 -3.83 3.36
N LYS A 93 3.33 -2.86 2.62
CA LYS A 93 4.60 -2.18 2.95
C LYS A 93 4.40 -0.82 3.60
N ALA A 94 3.18 -0.49 4.01
CA ALA A 94 2.87 0.75 4.69
C ALA A 94 1.87 0.54 5.83
N PHE A 95 1.92 1.44 6.80
CA PHE A 95 0.95 1.52 7.87
C PHE A 95 0.69 2.98 8.24
N ASP A 96 -0.53 3.24 8.72
CA ASP A 96 -0.97 4.52 9.23
C ASP A 96 -1.27 4.40 10.73
N ILE A 97 -0.80 5.36 11.53
CA ILE A 97 -1.02 5.42 12.98
C ILE A 97 -1.98 6.54 13.38
N TYR A 98 -2.69 6.36 14.50
CA TYR A 98 -3.53 7.39 15.08
C TYR A 98 -2.68 8.39 15.89
N VAL A 99 -2.00 9.32 15.20
CA VAL A 99 -1.08 10.30 15.82
C VAL A 99 -1.75 11.13 16.91
N ARG A 100 -3.03 11.49 16.76
CA ARG A 100 -3.78 12.23 17.80
C ARG A 100 -3.94 11.43 19.10
N GLY A 101 -3.78 10.10 19.03
CA GLY A 101 -3.78 9.22 20.18
C GLY A 101 -2.50 9.34 21.00
N PHE A 102 -1.36 9.71 20.40
CA PHE A 102 -0.03 9.72 21.02
C PHE A 102 0.05 10.78 22.13
N LYS A 103 -0.32 10.39 23.34
CA LYS A 103 -0.23 11.18 24.56
C LYS A 103 1.08 10.90 25.31
N ASN A 104 1.53 9.65 25.26
CA ASN A 104 2.67 9.15 26.02
C ASN A 104 3.84 8.73 25.12
N ILE A 105 3.69 8.87 23.81
CA ILE A 105 4.72 8.54 22.82
C ILE A 105 5.29 9.85 22.28
N ASP A 106 6.59 10.07 22.47
CA ASP A 106 7.29 11.14 21.77
C ASP A 106 7.31 10.82 20.28
N TYR A 107 6.60 11.64 19.50
CA TYR A 107 6.49 11.46 18.06
C TYR A 107 7.85 11.54 17.34
N SER A 108 8.78 12.37 17.83
CA SER A 108 10.11 12.48 17.23
C SER A 108 10.93 11.20 17.43
N GLU A 109 10.84 10.59 18.62
CA GLU A 109 11.45 9.29 18.90
C GLU A 109 10.78 8.18 18.08
N PHE A 110 9.45 8.20 17.96
CA PHE A 110 8.73 7.26 17.10
C PHE A 110 9.23 7.31 15.65
N VAL A 111 9.31 8.52 15.06
CA VAL A 111 9.83 8.72 13.70
C VAL A 111 11.26 8.21 13.55
N LYS A 112 12.11 8.46 14.56
CA LYS A 112 13.50 7.98 14.57
C LYS A 112 13.56 6.44 14.55
N VAL A 113 12.83 5.77 15.44
CA VAL A 113 12.78 4.30 15.50
C VAL A 113 12.23 3.72 14.19
N CYS A 114 11.21 4.34 13.57
CA CYS A 114 10.74 3.94 12.26
C CYS A 114 11.85 4.00 11.20
N ARG A 115 12.59 5.11 11.13
CA ARG A 115 13.68 5.31 10.16
C ARG A 115 14.82 4.31 10.35
N GLU A 116 15.22 4.05 11.59
CA GLU A 116 16.25 3.06 11.93
C GLU A 116 15.84 1.65 11.49
N ASN A 117 14.53 1.39 11.39
CA ASN A 117 13.97 0.13 10.90
C ASN A 117 13.53 0.20 9.42
N GLY A 118 13.96 1.20 8.65
CA GLY A 118 13.71 1.30 7.21
C GLY A 118 12.31 1.79 6.82
N PHE A 119 11.51 2.24 7.78
CA PHE A 119 10.23 2.89 7.53
C PHE A 119 10.42 4.41 7.48
N THR A 120 9.99 5.01 6.37
CA THR A 120 10.06 6.45 6.15
C THR A 120 8.66 7.05 6.16
N GLY A 121 8.50 8.19 6.82
CA GLY A 121 7.27 8.97 6.79
C GLY A 121 7.18 9.84 5.53
N ILE A 122 5.97 10.27 5.19
CA ILE A 122 5.74 11.29 4.15
C ILE A 122 5.49 12.63 4.84
N SER A 123 6.19 13.69 4.41
CA SER A 123 6.17 15.00 5.10
C SER A 123 4.79 15.65 5.21
N SER A 124 3.87 15.35 4.29
CA SER A 124 2.48 15.80 4.32
C SER A 124 1.54 14.90 5.14
N GLU A 125 2.02 13.75 5.63
CA GLU A 125 1.22 12.72 6.27
C GLU A 125 1.95 12.17 7.51
N ASN A 126 1.88 12.91 8.63
CA ASN A 126 2.54 12.52 9.88
C ASN A 126 2.03 11.19 10.47
N TRP A 127 0.95 10.63 9.93
CA TRP A 127 0.44 9.32 10.32
C TRP A 127 1.01 8.17 9.47
N HIS A 128 1.54 8.45 8.29
CA HIS A 128 1.83 7.44 7.28
C HIS A 128 3.32 7.08 7.25
N PHE A 129 3.62 5.78 7.31
CA PHE A 129 4.97 5.24 7.26
C PHE A 129 5.06 4.08 6.28
N GLN A 130 6.08 4.09 5.44
CA GLN A 130 6.28 3.10 4.38
C GLN A 130 7.70 2.56 4.33
N PHE A 131 7.82 1.29 3.99
CA PHE A 131 9.08 0.59 3.81
C PHE A 131 9.48 0.57 2.33
N ILE A 132 10.71 1.01 2.03
CA ILE A 132 11.24 1.12 0.68
C ILE A 132 12.65 0.55 0.65
N GLU A 133 12.87 -0.47 -0.18
CA GLU A 133 14.19 -1.14 -0.31
C GLU A 133 14.99 -0.53 -1.47
N SER A 134 14.28 -0.17 -2.54
CA SER A 134 14.84 0.30 -3.81
C SER A 134 15.17 1.80 -3.88
N GLY A 135 15.00 2.53 -2.77
CA GLY A 135 15.33 3.95 -2.64
C GLY A 135 14.14 4.91 -2.73
N ASN A 136 13.15 4.68 -3.60
CA ASN A 136 11.92 5.47 -3.62
C ASN A 136 10.67 4.64 -4.01
N PRO A 137 9.43 5.12 -3.76
CA PRO A 137 8.22 4.32 -4.02
C PRO A 137 7.99 3.99 -5.50
N PHE A 138 8.51 4.80 -6.43
CA PHE A 138 8.38 4.55 -7.86
C PHE A 138 9.30 3.41 -8.31
N GLU A 139 10.55 3.43 -7.88
CA GLU A 139 11.50 2.34 -8.12
C GLU A 139 11.10 1.05 -7.41
N GLU A 140 10.41 1.13 -6.27
CA GLU A 140 9.95 -0.05 -5.53
C GLU A 140 8.95 -0.87 -6.35
N ARG A 141 8.02 -0.19 -7.01
CA ARG A 141 7.04 -0.84 -7.88
C ARG A 141 7.69 -1.53 -9.07
N LYS A 142 8.70 -0.89 -9.67
CA LYS A 142 9.48 -1.48 -10.75
C LYS A 142 10.23 -2.71 -10.26
N TYR A 143 10.91 -2.59 -9.13
CA TYR A 143 11.67 -3.67 -8.51
C TYR A 143 10.78 -4.88 -8.24
N MET A 144 9.58 -4.69 -7.69
CA MET A 144 8.63 -5.77 -7.41
C MET A 144 8.16 -6.52 -8.67
N CYS A 145 8.12 -5.85 -9.82
CA CYS A 145 7.65 -6.45 -11.08
C CYS A 145 8.78 -6.95 -11.98
N LYS A 146 10.05 -6.66 -11.65
CA LYS A 146 11.19 -6.80 -12.56
C LYS A 146 11.32 -8.21 -13.16
N ASP A 147 11.12 -9.24 -12.34
CA ASP A 147 11.31 -10.65 -12.73
C ASP A 147 10.09 -11.21 -13.49
N LEU A 148 8.99 -10.46 -13.55
CA LEU A 148 7.78 -10.82 -14.29
C LEU A 148 7.77 -10.20 -15.69
N LEU A 149 8.59 -9.17 -15.94
CA LEU A 149 8.60 -8.41 -17.19
C LEU A 149 9.65 -8.95 -18.18
N PRO A 150 9.45 -8.76 -19.50
CA PRO A 150 8.22 -8.27 -20.13
C PRO A 150 7.10 -9.33 -20.12
N LEU A 151 5.86 -8.86 -20.24
CA LEU A 151 4.68 -9.70 -20.47
C LEU A 151 4.53 -10.04 -21.97
N SER A 152 3.98 -11.23 -22.25
CA SER A 152 3.53 -11.55 -23.61
C SER A 152 2.26 -10.76 -23.96
N GLN A 153 1.93 -10.64 -25.25
CA GLN A 153 0.67 -10.01 -25.67
C GLN A 153 -0.56 -10.74 -25.13
N GLU A 154 -0.49 -12.07 -25.03
CA GLU A 154 -1.54 -12.88 -24.42
C GLU A 154 -1.72 -12.53 -22.93
N ASP A 155 -0.63 -12.45 -22.17
CA ASP A 155 -0.67 -12.07 -20.75
C ASP A 155 -1.24 -10.65 -20.57
N ILE A 156 -0.81 -9.69 -21.41
CA ILE A 156 -1.33 -8.31 -21.40
C ILE A 156 -2.86 -8.31 -21.58
N MET A 157 -3.36 -9.01 -22.61
CA MET A 157 -4.80 -9.03 -22.89
C MET A 157 -5.59 -9.78 -21.82
N ASN A 158 -5.03 -10.83 -21.21
CA ASN A 158 -5.64 -11.52 -20.09
C ASN A 158 -5.76 -10.59 -18.87
N HIS A 159 -4.71 -9.83 -18.54
CA HIS A 159 -4.76 -8.84 -17.47
C HIS A 159 -5.77 -7.72 -17.72
N ILE A 160 -5.88 -7.24 -18.96
CA ILE A 160 -6.88 -6.23 -19.35
C ILE A 160 -8.29 -6.73 -19.09
N LYS A 161 -8.60 -7.95 -19.54
CA LYS A 161 -9.91 -8.59 -19.32
C LYS A 161 -10.20 -8.83 -17.85
N MET A 162 -9.22 -9.35 -17.09
CA MET A 162 -9.35 -9.54 -15.65
C MET A 162 -9.63 -8.24 -14.91
N ALA A 163 -9.01 -7.14 -15.37
CA ALA A 163 -9.24 -5.83 -14.81
C ALA A 163 -10.61 -5.23 -15.15
N GLY A 164 -11.41 -5.90 -15.99
CA GLY A 164 -12.74 -5.46 -16.42
C GLY A 164 -12.72 -4.51 -17.62
N TYR A 165 -11.60 -4.41 -18.34
CA TYR A 165 -11.45 -3.53 -19.50
C TYR A 165 -11.52 -4.32 -20.80
N ASN A 166 -12.02 -3.67 -21.86
CA ASN A 166 -12.10 -4.26 -23.20
C ASN A 166 -10.88 -3.91 -24.06
N SER A 167 -10.12 -2.88 -23.70
CA SER A 167 -8.97 -2.41 -24.45
C SER A 167 -7.86 -1.85 -23.55
N ILE A 168 -6.63 -1.83 -24.06
CA ILE A 168 -5.47 -1.20 -23.39
C ILE A 168 -5.70 0.30 -23.21
N LYS A 169 -6.35 0.97 -24.17
CA LYS A 169 -6.59 2.42 -24.11
C LYS A 169 -7.52 2.81 -22.97
N ASP A 170 -8.57 2.03 -22.72
CA ASP A 170 -9.51 2.30 -21.63
C ASP A 170 -8.80 2.17 -20.27
N PHE A 171 -8.00 1.10 -20.11
CA PHE A 171 -7.17 0.94 -18.93
C PHE A 171 -6.15 2.08 -18.79
N GLN A 172 -5.43 2.45 -19.85
CA GLN A 172 -4.47 3.55 -19.80
C GLN A 172 -5.12 4.87 -19.37
N LYS A 173 -6.31 5.17 -19.89
CA LYS A 173 -7.07 6.39 -19.56
C LYS A 173 -7.42 6.44 -18.07
N ASP A 174 -7.96 5.36 -17.52
CA ASP A 174 -8.45 5.33 -16.14
C ASP A 174 -7.31 5.36 -15.10
N PHE A 175 -6.12 4.90 -15.48
CA PHE A 175 -4.94 4.91 -14.62
C PHE A 175 -3.99 6.10 -14.89
N GLY A 176 -4.35 7.01 -15.80
CA GLY A 176 -3.58 8.21 -16.11
C GLY A 176 -2.22 7.90 -16.77
N LEU A 177 -2.20 6.88 -17.63
CA LEU A 177 -1.06 6.50 -18.46
C LEU A 177 -1.13 7.19 -19.83
N VAL A 178 -0.06 7.09 -20.62
CA VAL A 178 -0.07 7.50 -22.03
C VAL A 178 -1.07 6.63 -22.79
N VAL A 179 -2.08 7.25 -23.44
CA VAL A 179 -3.20 6.54 -24.08
C VAL A 179 -2.91 6.26 -25.56
N ASP A 180 -1.94 5.40 -25.83
CA ASP A 180 -1.52 5.00 -27.18
C ASP A 180 -2.05 3.60 -27.58
N GLY A 181 -2.59 2.83 -26.63
CA GLY A 181 -3.03 1.44 -26.83
C GLY A 181 -1.88 0.44 -26.85
N ILE A 182 -0.66 0.87 -26.54
CA ILE A 182 0.55 0.05 -26.46
C ILE A 182 0.84 -0.20 -24.98
N ALA A 183 0.84 -1.46 -24.56
CA ALA A 183 1.24 -1.81 -23.20
C ALA A 183 2.76 -1.73 -23.02
N GLY A 184 3.28 -0.50 -22.98
CA GLY A 184 4.67 -0.20 -22.61
C GLY A 184 4.96 -0.53 -21.15
N TYR A 185 6.20 -0.30 -20.73
CA TYR A 185 6.71 -0.69 -19.40
C TYR A 185 5.79 -0.25 -18.24
N ASP A 186 5.39 1.02 -18.20
CA ASP A 186 4.51 1.54 -17.14
C ASP A 186 3.10 0.93 -17.18
N THR A 187 2.59 0.61 -18.37
CA THR A 187 1.29 -0.06 -18.51
C THR A 187 1.38 -1.49 -17.98
N GLN A 188 2.44 -2.23 -18.31
CA GLN A 188 2.63 -3.61 -17.83
C GLN A 188 2.80 -3.68 -16.32
N ILE A 189 3.58 -2.77 -15.72
CA ILE A 189 3.70 -2.65 -14.26
C ILE A 189 2.32 -2.40 -13.64
N THR A 190 1.57 -1.44 -14.18
CA THR A 190 0.24 -1.11 -13.66
C THR A 190 -0.71 -2.31 -13.75
N LEU A 191 -0.67 -3.09 -14.85
CA LEU A 191 -1.46 -4.32 -15.00
C LEU A 191 -1.10 -5.40 -13.97
N LEU A 192 0.20 -5.64 -13.74
CA LEU A 192 0.67 -6.61 -12.75
C LEU A 192 0.27 -6.23 -11.33
N LEU A 193 0.40 -4.95 -10.97
CA LEU A 193 0.05 -4.44 -9.64
C LEU A 193 -1.47 -4.47 -9.43
N TYR A 194 -2.24 -4.09 -10.44
CA TYR A 194 -3.70 -4.09 -10.37
C TYR A 194 -4.27 -5.50 -10.21
N ASN A 195 -3.71 -6.48 -10.93
CA ASN A 195 -4.14 -7.88 -10.86
C ASN A 195 -3.30 -8.71 -9.88
N SER A 196 -2.62 -8.06 -8.94
CA SER A 196 -1.80 -8.77 -7.95
C SER A 196 -2.64 -9.65 -7.04
N SER A 197 -2.06 -10.76 -6.60
CA SER A 197 -2.66 -11.66 -5.63
C SER A 197 -2.02 -11.47 -4.27
N ILE A 198 -2.84 -11.39 -3.22
CA ILE A 198 -2.36 -11.38 -1.84
C ILE A 198 -2.39 -12.80 -1.31
N VAL A 199 -1.25 -13.24 -0.78
CA VAL A 199 -1.11 -14.56 -0.14
C VAL A 199 -0.67 -14.35 1.31
N VAL A 200 -1.46 -14.88 2.24
CA VAL A 200 -1.09 -14.94 3.66
C VAL A 200 -0.16 -16.14 3.85
N VAL A 201 1.00 -15.91 4.47
CA VAL A 201 2.04 -16.93 4.72
C VAL A 201 2.43 -17.00 6.19
#